data_AF-A0A9P6QFD8-F1
#
_entry.id   AF-A0A9P6QFD8-F1
#
_cell.length_a   1.000
_cell.length_b   1.000
_cell.length_c   1.000
_cell.angle_alpha   90.00
_cell.angle_beta   90.00
_cell.angle_gamma   90.00
#
_symmetry.space_group_name_H-M   'P 1'
#
loop_
_entity.id
_entity.type
_entity.pdbx_description
1 polymer ?
#
loop_
_entity_poly.entity_id
_entity_poly.type
_entity_poly.pdbx_seq_one_letter_code
_entity_poly.pdbx_strand_id
1 'polypeptide(L)'
;MKIKAFCVLSIGFSLAVFSEAARDKHSNNHHHHIHHERHAANRVEVADAEIIGHLRQHHHVAPAGIPNLPYVDEKTQPSSPPPPHSPDHPVYPPIIAPSQTRIITQPVKAPSVHGPGKAVGPIQDKKGASQKKEPEAPAQSAEASAQSGKKDKMVIAYWTDWTSGAMPPEAIPFEKVTHVNYAFAVVKPDFQPVFETDYLLNRVVREAHKKNVKVLMSVGGWTGSQYFSPLAASKHGRKTFIDGAIKMVKDYNLDGIDIDWEYPGRIGSACNVIDEKNDTKNFLTLLKELREALNELPEGHKLEISLATRIVPFDGPDGIMKDVTEFAKVVNHINVMAYDINGSWSTVTGANAPLSGSNPLTYMGGAQAWIDAGFPAEQINMGVPFYGRSLVAENDMTRTQSMASPFVKKVPIGDNNDGLWTDPCEKTASYSGVWKFKNLREQGVVDEQGNARAPWVRTFDQESHTPWLFNPETRQFISYDDRESLQLKVDYVKRKHLGGVMLWALNQDTTDFELLEVLQNVRKNES
;
A
#
# COMPACT_ATOMS: atom_id res chain seq x y z
N MET A 1 -32.44 55.67 -26.53
CA MET A 1 -31.64 56.90 -26.34
C MET A 1 -30.41 56.51 -25.54
N LYS A 2 -29.22 56.53 -26.16
CA LYS A 2 -28.07 57.43 -25.88
C LYS A 2 -27.61 57.44 -24.40
N ILE A 3 -26.35 57.40 -23.98
CA ILE A 3 -24.98 57.17 -24.49
C ILE A 3 -24.07 57.45 -23.25
N LYS A 4 -22.95 56.72 -23.10
CA LYS A 4 -21.63 57.05 -22.48
C LYS A 4 -21.52 58.04 -21.29
N ALA A 5 -20.62 57.78 -20.32
CA ALA A 5 -19.20 58.14 -20.42
C ALA A 5 -18.36 57.87 -19.15
N PHE A 6 -17.10 57.53 -19.43
CA PHE A 6 -15.91 57.50 -18.58
C PHE A 6 -15.55 58.85 -17.94
N CYS A 7 -14.80 58.83 -16.83
CA CYS A 7 -13.77 59.83 -16.57
C CYS A 7 -12.55 59.25 -15.82
N VAL A 8 -11.37 59.65 -16.32
CA VAL A 8 -10.01 59.37 -15.86
C VAL A 8 -9.51 60.61 -15.12
N LEU A 9 -8.70 60.47 -14.07
CA LEU A 9 -7.68 61.47 -13.74
C LEU A 9 -6.46 60.83 -13.06
N SER A 10 -5.31 61.03 -13.69
CA SER A 10 -3.95 60.81 -13.17
C SER A 10 -3.33 62.15 -12.74
N ILE A 11 -2.04 62.09 -12.35
CA ILE A 11 -1.10 63.14 -11.92
C ILE A 11 -1.00 63.14 -10.38
N GLY A 12 0.14 62.88 -9.72
CA GLY A 12 1.54 62.89 -10.14
C GLY A 12 2.30 63.85 -9.23
N PHE A 13 3.22 63.34 -8.41
CA PHE A 13 4.32 64.12 -7.84
C PHE A 13 5.60 63.29 -7.94
N SER A 14 6.65 63.97 -8.36
CA SER A 14 7.95 63.43 -8.76
C SER A 14 9.04 64.25 -8.06
N LEU A 15 10.28 63.78 -8.20
CA LEU A 15 11.59 64.37 -7.86
C LEU A 15 12.05 64.30 -6.39
N ALA A 16 13.32 64.06 -6.07
CA ALA A 16 14.52 63.73 -6.86
C ALA A 16 15.77 63.64 -5.95
N VAL A 17 16.65 62.65 -6.24
CA VAL A 17 18.12 62.76 -6.48
C VAL A 17 19.01 63.21 -5.29
N PHE A 18 20.08 62.50 -4.89
CA PHE A 18 21.45 62.30 -5.46
C PHE A 18 22.13 61.21 -4.58
N SER A 19 23.19 60.44 -4.91
CA SER A 19 24.11 60.17 -6.04
C SER A 19 25.18 59.25 -5.40
N GLU A 20 25.50 58.06 -5.96
CA GLU A 20 26.68 57.77 -6.84
C GLU A 20 28.03 57.78 -6.05
N ALA A 21 29.05 56.96 -6.26
CA ALA A 21 29.50 56.05 -7.30
C ALA A 21 30.53 55.08 -6.63
N ALA A 22 30.56 53.77 -6.89
CA ALA A 22 31.27 53.06 -7.97
C ALA A 22 32.80 53.26 -8.07
N ARG A 23 33.57 52.16 -7.95
CA ARG A 23 34.56 51.60 -8.94
C ARG A 23 35.52 50.60 -8.25
N ASP A 24 35.54 49.33 -8.69
CA ASP A 24 36.39 48.72 -9.74
C ASP A 24 37.87 48.53 -9.27
N LYS A 25 38.63 47.45 -9.52
CA LYS A 25 38.65 46.50 -10.64
C LYS A 25 39.76 45.42 -10.48
N HIS A 26 39.64 44.34 -11.29
CA HIS A 26 40.70 43.50 -11.90
C HIS A 26 41.48 42.48 -11.02
N SER A 27 42.01 41.35 -11.51
CA SER A 27 41.85 40.44 -12.67
C SER A 27 43.07 39.48 -12.68
N ASN A 28 42.86 38.25 -13.18
CA ASN A 28 43.81 37.37 -13.89
C ASN A 28 44.73 36.34 -13.18
N ASN A 29 44.43 35.08 -13.53
CA ASN A 29 45.23 34.05 -14.22
C ASN A 29 46.33 33.17 -13.55
N HIS A 30 46.18 31.87 -13.84
CA HIS A 30 47.18 30.87 -14.32
C HIS A 30 47.84 29.83 -13.36
N HIS A 31 47.53 28.56 -13.68
CA HIS A 31 48.40 27.39 -13.96
C HIS A 31 49.26 26.67 -12.89
N HIS A 32 49.18 25.32 -13.02
CA HIS A 32 50.20 24.27 -12.83
C HIS A 32 50.51 23.62 -11.45
N HIS A 33 50.16 22.32 -11.40
CA HIS A 33 51.02 21.14 -11.18
C HIS A 33 51.93 20.98 -9.93
N ILE A 34 51.72 19.82 -9.27
CA ILE A 34 52.71 18.77 -8.93
C ILE A 34 53.37 18.73 -7.52
N HIS A 35 53.24 17.51 -6.94
CA HIS A 35 54.10 16.72 -6.02
C HIS A 35 54.13 16.90 -4.50
N HIS A 36 53.98 15.72 -3.85
CA HIS A 36 54.72 15.12 -2.71
C HIS A 36 54.79 15.92 -1.38
N GLU A 37 54.83 15.35 -0.18
CA GLU A 37 55.17 14.01 0.31
C GLU A 37 54.75 13.88 1.79
N ARG A 38 54.40 12.65 2.17
CA ARG A 38 54.65 11.87 3.41
C ARG A 38 55.00 12.51 4.78
N HIS A 39 54.66 11.68 5.77
CA HIS A 39 55.18 11.51 7.14
C HIS A 39 54.42 12.28 8.23
N ALA A 40 54.17 11.74 9.43
CA ALA A 40 54.30 10.39 9.98
C ALA A 40 53.51 10.33 11.30
N ALA A 41 53.31 9.09 11.76
CA ALA A 41 52.73 8.68 13.03
C ALA A 41 53.25 9.41 14.28
N ASN A 42 52.39 9.46 15.31
CA ASN A 42 52.82 9.25 16.69
C ASN A 42 51.72 8.54 17.50
N ARG A 43 52.08 7.37 18.04
CA ARG A 43 51.44 6.66 19.15
C ARG A 43 52.27 6.95 20.41
N VAL A 44 51.62 7.20 21.55
CA VAL A 44 52.11 6.99 22.93
C VAL A 44 50.83 6.85 23.79
N GLU A 45 50.39 5.64 24.15
CA GLU A 45 50.65 4.87 25.38
C GLU A 45 49.63 5.08 26.52
N VAL A 46 49.45 3.98 27.22
CA VAL A 46 48.47 3.60 28.24
C VAL A 46 49.00 3.93 29.63
N ALA A 47 48.12 4.25 30.58
CA ALA A 47 48.38 3.99 32.00
C ALA A 47 47.08 3.82 32.80
N ASP A 48 46.99 2.69 33.49
CA ASP A 48 46.01 2.30 34.52
C ASP A 48 46.19 3.10 35.83
N ALA A 49 45.12 3.21 36.63
CA ALA A 49 45.17 3.15 38.10
C ALA A 49 43.77 2.98 38.74
N GLU A 50 43.53 1.83 39.37
CA GLU A 50 42.59 1.62 40.48
C GLU A 50 43.26 1.94 41.84
N ILE A 51 42.45 2.25 42.87
CA ILE A 51 42.55 1.97 44.34
C ILE A 51 41.42 2.78 45.03
N ILE A 52 40.33 2.21 45.57
CA ILE A 52 40.05 1.49 46.84
C ILE A 52 40.11 2.31 48.16
N GLY A 53 38.96 2.33 48.87
CA GLY A 53 38.79 2.29 50.34
C GLY A 53 38.18 3.54 51.00
N HIS A 54 37.26 3.52 51.99
CA HIS A 54 36.73 2.46 52.87
C HIS A 54 35.55 2.98 53.74
N LEU A 55 34.49 2.15 53.87
CA LEU A 55 33.77 1.68 55.09
C LEU A 55 33.12 2.60 56.17
N ARG A 56 31.84 2.28 56.49
CA ARG A 56 31.26 1.72 57.77
C ARG A 56 29.74 1.99 57.80
N GLN A 57 28.81 1.03 57.64
CA GLN A 57 28.32 -0.10 58.48
C GLN A 57 27.66 0.23 59.83
N HIS A 58 26.55 -0.51 60.06
CA HIS A 58 25.83 -0.88 61.31
C HIS A 58 24.49 -0.15 61.57
N HIS A 59 23.35 -0.76 61.96
CA HIS A 59 23.00 -2.14 62.40
C HIS A 59 21.46 -2.37 62.29
N HIS A 60 21.05 -3.64 62.22
CA HIS A 60 19.67 -4.16 62.35
C HIS A 60 19.12 -4.14 63.80
N VAL A 61 17.79 -3.95 63.96
CA VAL A 61 16.95 -4.52 65.03
C VAL A 61 15.55 -4.82 64.45
N ALA A 62 14.93 -5.95 64.84
CA ALA A 62 13.60 -6.44 64.43
C ALA A 62 12.59 -6.41 65.63
N PRO A 63 11.36 -6.95 65.56
CA PRO A 63 10.10 -6.19 65.40
C PRO A 63 9.11 -6.34 66.58
N ALA A 64 8.01 -5.56 66.58
CA ALA A 64 6.85 -5.81 67.44
C ALA A 64 5.52 -5.28 66.83
N GLY A 65 4.50 -6.15 66.80
CA GLY A 65 3.13 -5.81 67.22
C GLY A 65 2.14 -5.21 66.21
N ILE A 66 1.19 -6.03 65.76
CA ILE A 66 -0.04 -5.72 65.01
C ILE A 66 -1.04 -4.94 65.92
N PRO A 67 -2.00 -4.16 65.38
CA PRO A 67 -3.35 -4.72 65.25
C PRO A 67 -4.02 -4.43 63.89
N ASN A 68 -5.07 -5.23 63.67
CA ASN A 68 -5.72 -5.56 62.41
C ASN A 68 -6.98 -4.70 62.16
N LEU A 69 -7.36 -4.58 60.87
CA LEU A 69 -8.69 -4.28 60.27
C LEU A 69 -9.12 -2.81 60.02
N PRO A 70 -10.03 -2.53 59.05
CA PRO A 70 -10.67 -3.42 58.06
C PRO A 70 -10.56 -2.97 56.58
N TYR A 71 -10.83 -3.95 55.73
CA TYR A 71 -11.19 -3.88 54.31
C TYR A 71 -12.28 -2.82 54.03
N VAL A 72 -12.05 -1.93 53.06
CA VAL A 72 -13.04 -0.97 52.56
C VAL A 72 -13.35 -1.28 51.10
N ASP A 73 -14.63 -1.53 50.87
CA ASP A 73 -15.33 -1.73 49.61
C ASP A 73 -15.40 -0.39 48.86
N GLU A 74 -14.76 -0.27 47.69
CA GLU A 74 -14.82 0.95 46.88
C GLU A 74 -15.93 0.83 45.82
N LYS A 75 -17.19 0.83 46.30
CA LYS A 75 -18.30 1.45 45.57
C LYS A 75 -18.42 2.89 46.03
N THR A 76 -18.52 3.79 45.05
CA THR A 76 -18.78 5.24 45.11
C THR A 76 -17.55 6.18 45.06
N GLN A 77 -17.09 6.45 43.84
CA GLN A 77 -16.57 7.78 43.47
C GLN A 77 -17.59 8.52 42.58
N PRO A 78 -17.73 9.85 42.69
CA PRO A 78 -18.70 10.62 41.93
C PRO A 78 -18.30 10.75 40.46
N SER A 79 -19.24 10.40 39.59
CA SER A 79 -19.16 10.45 38.13
C SER A 79 -19.09 11.88 37.58
N SER A 80 -18.13 12.14 36.68
CA SER A 80 -18.17 13.27 35.75
C SER A 80 -19.37 13.15 34.79
N PRO A 81 -20.01 14.27 34.37
CA PRO A 81 -21.23 14.23 33.58
C PRO A 81 -20.97 13.74 32.13
N PRO A 82 -21.88 12.94 31.54
CA PRO A 82 -21.76 12.47 30.16
C PRO A 82 -22.09 13.58 29.14
N PRO A 83 -21.53 13.53 27.93
CA PRO A 83 -21.89 14.43 26.83
C PRO A 83 -23.31 14.14 26.31
N PRO A 84 -23.99 15.12 25.69
CA PRO A 84 -25.42 15.06 25.39
C PRO A 84 -25.77 14.04 24.29
N HIS A 85 -26.92 13.38 24.49
CA HIS A 85 -27.52 12.38 23.61
C HIS A 85 -28.03 12.97 22.28
N SER A 86 -27.83 12.22 21.19
CA SER A 86 -28.59 12.30 19.94
C SER A 86 -29.52 11.07 19.81
N PRO A 87 -30.66 11.17 19.11
CA PRO A 87 -31.85 10.37 19.40
C PRO A 87 -31.89 8.97 18.74
N ASP A 88 -32.36 8.02 19.54
CA ASP A 88 -33.05 6.74 19.27
C ASP A 88 -32.97 6.10 17.86
N HIS A 89 -32.30 4.93 17.82
CA HIS A 89 -32.51 3.91 16.78
C HIS A 89 -33.54 2.86 17.26
N PRO A 90 -34.47 2.39 16.41
CA PRO A 90 -35.47 1.40 16.79
C PRO A 90 -34.87 0.00 16.99
N VAL A 91 -35.26 -0.63 18.10
CA VAL A 91 -34.93 -2.01 18.48
C VAL A 91 -35.77 -2.99 17.66
N TYR A 92 -35.13 -3.92 16.95
CA TYR A 92 -35.80 -5.07 16.32
C TYR A 92 -35.68 -6.35 17.20
N PRO A 93 -36.72 -7.20 17.26
CA PRO A 93 -36.72 -8.41 18.09
C PRO A 93 -35.85 -9.55 17.51
N PRO A 94 -35.41 -10.52 18.34
CA PRO A 94 -34.44 -11.53 17.97
C PRO A 94 -34.99 -12.59 17.01
N ILE A 95 -34.20 -12.95 15.99
CA ILE A 95 -34.48 -14.03 15.05
C ILE A 95 -34.05 -15.37 15.65
N ILE A 96 -34.97 -16.33 15.67
CA ILE A 96 -34.82 -17.70 16.17
C ILE A 96 -33.95 -18.51 15.20
N ALA A 97 -32.91 -19.18 15.72
CA ALA A 97 -32.05 -20.08 14.95
C ALA A 97 -32.69 -21.47 14.76
N PRO A 98 -32.60 -22.11 13.58
CA PRO A 98 -32.87 -23.54 13.43
C PRO A 98 -31.66 -24.41 13.81
N SER A 99 -31.98 -25.58 14.34
CA SER A 99 -31.13 -26.58 15.00
C SER A 99 -30.00 -27.17 14.16
N GLN A 100 -28.87 -27.41 14.83
CA GLN A 100 -27.68 -28.10 14.35
C GLN A 100 -27.91 -29.60 14.08
N THR A 101 -27.43 -30.08 12.93
CA THR A 101 -27.17 -31.51 12.71
C THR A 101 -25.66 -31.70 12.57
N ARG A 102 -25.06 -32.45 13.52
CA ARG A 102 -23.64 -32.83 13.55
C ARG A 102 -23.30 -33.71 12.35
N ILE A 103 -22.24 -33.35 11.60
CA ILE A 103 -21.50 -34.29 10.75
C ILE A 103 -20.10 -34.48 11.36
N ILE A 104 -19.79 -35.74 11.67
CA ILE A 104 -18.50 -36.21 12.18
C ILE A 104 -17.57 -36.40 10.97
N THR A 105 -16.38 -35.81 10.98
CA THR A 105 -15.31 -36.10 10.01
C THR A 105 -14.13 -36.75 10.71
N GLN A 106 -13.74 -37.94 10.25
CA GLN A 106 -12.47 -38.60 10.56
C GLN A 106 -11.42 -38.27 9.47
N PRO A 107 -10.11 -38.29 9.80
CA PRO A 107 -9.06 -37.85 8.89
C PRO A 107 -8.64 -38.93 7.89
N VAL A 108 -8.48 -38.55 6.62
CA VAL A 108 -7.96 -39.41 5.54
C VAL A 108 -6.47 -39.13 5.29
N LYS A 109 -5.67 -40.20 5.27
CA LYS A 109 -4.22 -40.23 4.97
C LYS A 109 -3.94 -40.02 3.47
N ALA A 110 -2.82 -39.33 3.19
CA ALA A 110 -2.21 -39.21 1.87
C ALA A 110 -1.55 -40.53 1.38
N PRO A 111 -1.46 -40.79 0.07
CA PRO A 111 -0.66 -41.89 -0.46
C PRO A 111 0.71 -41.44 -1.00
N SER A 112 1.72 -42.20 -0.60
CA SER A 112 3.08 -42.26 -1.14
C SER A 112 3.17 -43.21 -2.34
N VAL A 113 4.05 -42.94 -3.32
CA VAL A 113 4.48 -43.95 -4.31
C VAL A 113 6.00 -43.86 -4.55
N HIS A 114 6.66 -45.02 -4.47
CA HIS A 114 8.08 -45.30 -4.78
C HIS A 114 8.32 -45.53 -6.30
N GLY A 115 9.54 -45.26 -6.80
CA GLY A 115 10.08 -45.82 -8.06
C GLY A 115 10.69 -47.23 -7.87
N PRO A 116 11.63 -47.75 -8.70
CA PRO A 116 12.23 -47.22 -9.95
C PRO A 116 12.47 -48.27 -11.11
N GLY A 117 13.04 -47.83 -12.25
CA GLY A 117 13.75 -48.63 -13.29
C GLY A 117 12.98 -48.80 -14.62
N LYS A 118 13.56 -48.77 -15.84
CA LYS A 118 14.93 -48.92 -16.39
C LYS A 118 15.03 -48.26 -17.78
N ALA A 119 16.26 -47.99 -18.21
CA ALA A 119 16.70 -47.44 -19.50
C ALA A 119 16.70 -48.44 -20.66
N VAL A 120 16.51 -47.95 -21.90
CA VAL A 120 17.06 -48.49 -23.17
C VAL A 120 17.23 -47.33 -24.17
N GLY A 121 18.41 -47.20 -24.79
CA GLY A 121 18.61 -46.56 -26.11
C GLY A 121 19.28 -47.57 -27.06
N PRO A 122 19.91 -47.17 -28.17
CA PRO A 122 19.49 -46.26 -29.25
C PRO A 122 19.44 -46.98 -30.62
N ILE A 123 18.84 -46.38 -31.66
CA ILE A 123 19.01 -46.83 -33.07
C ILE A 123 19.20 -45.60 -33.99
N GLN A 124 20.35 -45.57 -34.68
CA GLN A 124 20.66 -44.77 -35.88
C GLN A 124 20.00 -45.46 -37.11
N ASP A 125 19.67 -44.84 -38.25
CA ASP A 125 20.55 -44.08 -39.14
C ASP A 125 19.78 -43.57 -40.40
N LYS A 126 20.24 -42.43 -40.94
CA LYS A 126 20.38 -42.03 -42.37
C LYS A 126 19.21 -41.52 -43.28
N LYS A 127 19.41 -40.23 -43.64
CA LYS A 127 19.57 -39.57 -44.97
C LYS A 127 18.38 -39.37 -45.93
N GLY A 128 18.19 -38.10 -46.29
CA GLY A 128 17.62 -37.64 -47.57
C GLY A 128 17.59 -36.11 -47.66
N ALA A 129 18.43 -35.51 -48.50
CA ALA A 129 18.59 -34.07 -48.68
C ALA A 129 17.67 -33.51 -49.78
N SER A 130 17.23 -32.26 -49.67
CA SER A 130 17.16 -31.34 -50.82
C SER A 130 17.10 -29.87 -50.38
N GLN A 131 17.97 -29.07 -50.99
CA GLN A 131 18.16 -27.64 -50.78
C GLN A 131 17.14 -26.81 -51.57
N LYS A 132 16.66 -25.70 -51.00
CA LYS A 132 16.23 -24.52 -51.78
C LYS A 132 16.79 -23.26 -51.15
N LYS A 133 17.48 -22.49 -52.00
CA LYS A 133 18.14 -21.20 -51.74
C LYS A 133 17.10 -20.08 -51.62
N GLU A 134 17.28 -19.23 -50.62
CA GLU A 134 16.77 -17.86 -50.55
C GLU A 134 17.50 -16.92 -51.54
N PRO A 135 16.83 -15.88 -52.02
CA PRO A 135 17.46 -14.65 -52.46
C PRO A 135 17.21 -13.48 -51.49
N GLU A 136 18.29 -12.81 -51.10
CA GLU A 136 18.29 -11.50 -50.41
C GLU A 136 17.89 -10.35 -51.34
N ALA A 137 17.07 -9.43 -50.84
CA ALA A 137 17.12 -7.97 -51.06
C ALA A 137 16.01 -7.28 -50.19
N PRO A 138 16.06 -5.97 -49.94
CA PRO A 138 17.09 -5.21 -49.23
C PRO A 138 16.53 -4.56 -47.94
N ALA A 139 17.44 -4.23 -47.02
CA ALA A 139 17.16 -3.47 -45.80
C ALA A 139 16.68 -2.04 -46.12
N GLN A 140 15.38 -1.77 -45.98
CA GLN A 140 14.78 -0.44 -45.84
C GLN A 140 13.27 -0.58 -45.56
N SER A 141 12.87 -0.77 -44.30
CA SER A 141 11.49 -0.48 -43.80
C SER A 141 11.27 -0.72 -42.30
N ALA A 142 12.31 -0.80 -41.46
CA ALA A 142 12.16 -1.16 -40.04
C ALA A 142 12.21 0.02 -39.04
N GLU A 143 12.06 1.28 -39.48
CA GLU A 143 12.10 2.45 -38.59
C GLU A 143 10.85 3.34 -38.59
N ALA A 144 9.75 2.89 -39.22
CA ALA A 144 8.52 3.68 -39.26
C ALA A 144 7.27 2.86 -38.85
N SER A 145 7.26 2.34 -37.61
CA SER A 145 5.98 1.97 -36.95
C SER A 145 6.01 1.89 -35.42
N ALA A 146 7.13 2.20 -34.74
CA ALA A 146 7.20 2.19 -33.28
C ALA A 146 6.85 3.56 -32.66
N GLN A 147 5.65 4.06 -32.94
CA GLN A 147 5.00 5.07 -32.09
C GLN A 147 3.58 4.59 -31.80
N SER A 148 3.44 3.49 -31.05
CA SER A 148 2.29 3.42 -30.15
C SER A 148 2.50 4.53 -29.12
N GLY A 149 1.53 5.42 -28.98
CA GLY A 149 1.64 6.56 -28.06
C GLY A 149 2.00 6.05 -26.67
N LYS A 150 3.17 6.43 -26.17
CA LYS A 150 3.67 6.01 -24.85
C LYS A 150 2.66 6.52 -23.81
N LYS A 151 1.84 5.63 -23.24
CA LYS A 151 0.85 6.00 -22.22
C LYS A 151 1.59 6.50 -20.98
N ASP A 152 1.18 7.65 -20.46
CA ASP A 152 1.79 8.24 -19.27
C ASP A 152 1.65 7.29 -18.07
N LYS A 153 2.72 7.18 -17.28
CA LYS A 153 2.73 6.35 -16.07
C LYS A 153 1.78 6.91 -15.02
N MET A 154 1.05 6.02 -14.36
CA MET A 154 0.10 6.37 -13.31
C MET A 154 0.77 6.46 -11.94
N VAL A 155 0.32 7.43 -11.13
CA VAL A 155 0.59 7.49 -9.69
C VAL A 155 -0.78 7.62 -9.03
N ILE A 156 -1.25 6.51 -8.44
CA ILE A 156 -2.59 6.36 -7.90
C ILE A 156 -2.51 6.41 -6.38
N ALA A 157 -3.23 7.35 -5.77
CA ALA A 157 -3.28 7.49 -4.33
C ALA A 157 -4.63 7.09 -3.76
N TYR A 158 -4.64 6.15 -2.80
CA TYR A 158 -5.80 5.97 -1.95
C TYR A 158 -5.88 7.10 -0.93
N TRP A 159 -7.03 7.78 -0.91
CA TRP A 159 -7.38 8.78 0.10
C TRP A 159 -8.64 8.34 0.83
N THR A 160 -8.61 8.43 2.15
CA THR A 160 -9.64 7.86 3.02
C THR A 160 -10.35 8.97 3.79
N ASP A 161 -11.68 8.99 3.73
CA ASP A 161 -12.50 10.08 4.26
C ASP A 161 -12.38 10.26 5.79
N TRP A 162 -12.20 9.15 6.51
CA TRP A 162 -11.96 9.13 7.95
C TRP A 162 -10.61 9.78 8.36
N THR A 163 -9.73 10.09 7.41
CA THR A 163 -8.44 10.74 7.67
C THR A 163 -8.44 12.23 7.35
N SER A 164 -9.59 12.77 6.93
CA SER A 164 -9.77 14.17 6.54
C SER A 164 -9.42 15.20 7.61
N GLY A 165 -9.48 14.84 8.90
CA GLY A 165 -9.03 15.71 9.99
C GLY A 165 -7.52 15.97 9.96
N ALA A 166 -6.72 15.01 9.50
CA ALA A 166 -5.27 15.15 9.34
C ALA A 166 -4.88 15.60 7.93
N MET A 167 -5.69 15.25 6.92
CA MET A 167 -5.46 15.61 5.52
C MET A 167 -6.78 16.01 4.86
N PRO A 168 -7.21 17.27 4.99
CA PRO A 168 -8.42 17.74 4.29
C PRO A 168 -8.21 17.68 2.76
N PRO A 169 -9.29 17.70 1.96
CA PRO A 169 -9.20 17.61 0.50
C PRO A 169 -8.19 18.57 -0.14
N GLU A 170 -8.08 19.80 0.37
CA GLU A 170 -7.18 20.83 -0.15
C GLU A 170 -5.70 20.58 0.18
N ALA A 171 -5.41 19.69 1.13
CA ALA A 171 -4.05 19.28 1.49
C ALA A 171 -3.56 18.09 0.67
N ILE A 172 -4.40 17.50 -0.19
CA ILE A 172 -3.97 16.45 -1.12
C ILE A 172 -3.02 17.09 -2.16
N PRO A 173 -1.79 16.56 -2.35
CA PRO A 173 -0.83 17.06 -3.32
C PRO A 173 -1.20 16.60 -4.74
N PHE A 174 -2.30 17.14 -5.27
CA PHE A 174 -2.85 16.72 -6.57
C PHE A 174 -1.85 16.84 -7.73
N GLU A 175 -0.90 17.78 -7.68
CA GLU A 175 0.18 17.88 -8.67
C GLU A 175 1.15 16.69 -8.68
N LYS A 176 1.19 15.90 -7.59
CA LYS A 176 2.01 14.70 -7.45
C LYS A 176 1.22 13.41 -7.72
N VAL A 177 -0.02 13.45 -8.20
CA VAL A 177 -0.77 12.22 -8.50
C VAL A 177 -1.44 12.33 -9.87
N THR A 178 -1.85 11.20 -10.42
CA THR A 178 -2.68 11.17 -11.63
C THR A 178 -4.10 10.70 -11.33
N HIS A 179 -4.26 9.88 -10.29
CA HIS A 179 -5.55 9.40 -9.84
C HIS A 179 -5.64 9.44 -8.31
N VAL A 180 -6.85 9.69 -7.81
CA VAL A 180 -7.25 9.46 -6.43
C VAL A 180 -8.34 8.39 -6.41
N ASN A 181 -8.09 7.30 -5.68
CA ASN A 181 -9.13 6.34 -5.32
C ASN A 181 -9.71 6.79 -3.97
N TYR A 182 -10.95 7.25 -3.98
CA TYR A 182 -11.65 7.70 -2.77
C TYR A 182 -12.21 6.47 -2.05
N ALA A 183 -11.63 6.14 -0.91
CA ALA A 183 -11.93 4.95 -0.12
C ALA A 183 -12.80 5.29 1.11
N PHE A 184 -13.88 4.57 1.40
CA PHE A 184 -14.55 3.56 0.57
C PHE A 184 -16.06 3.76 0.57
N ALA A 185 -16.68 3.49 -0.58
CA ALA A 185 -18.06 3.06 -0.61
C ALA A 185 -18.13 1.57 -0.24
N VAL A 186 -19.17 1.16 0.46
CA VAL A 186 -19.40 -0.23 0.85
C VAL A 186 -20.66 -0.77 0.19
N VAL A 187 -20.66 -2.06 -0.15
CA VAL A 187 -21.86 -2.74 -0.66
C VAL A 187 -22.79 -3.05 0.51
N LYS A 188 -24.01 -2.54 0.48
CA LYS A 188 -25.04 -2.84 1.49
C LYS A 188 -25.75 -4.18 1.19
N PRO A 189 -26.54 -4.74 2.13
CA PRO A 189 -27.22 -6.02 1.92
C PRO A 189 -28.21 -6.03 0.74
N ASP A 190 -28.67 -4.86 0.29
CA ASP A 190 -29.51 -4.66 -0.89
C ASP A 190 -28.68 -4.47 -2.20
N PHE A 191 -27.36 -4.68 -2.13
CA PHE A 191 -26.40 -4.57 -3.22
C PHE A 191 -26.11 -3.14 -3.72
N GLN A 192 -26.63 -2.11 -3.05
CA GLN A 192 -26.29 -0.72 -3.37
C GLN A 192 -24.88 -0.36 -2.86
N PRO A 193 -24.02 0.26 -3.69
CA PRO A 193 -22.78 0.86 -3.22
C PRO A 193 -23.08 2.22 -2.58
N VAL A 194 -22.65 2.41 -1.32
CA VAL A 194 -22.87 3.69 -0.60
C VAL A 194 -21.65 4.08 0.21
N PHE A 195 -21.37 5.37 0.26
CA PHE A 195 -20.47 5.92 1.26
C PHE A 195 -21.21 6.05 2.60
N GLU A 196 -20.53 5.76 3.71
CA GLU A 196 -21.08 6.12 5.03
C GLU A 196 -21.15 7.63 5.17
N THR A 197 -20.14 8.34 4.65
CA THR A 197 -20.14 9.79 4.54
C THR A 197 -19.56 10.24 3.19
N ASP A 198 -20.25 11.14 2.49
CA ASP A 198 -19.87 11.63 1.15
C ASP A 198 -19.68 13.15 1.07
N TYR A 199 -19.81 13.86 2.20
CA TYR A 199 -19.76 15.33 2.27
C TYR A 199 -18.43 15.94 1.78
N LEU A 200 -17.36 15.15 1.68
CA LEU A 200 -16.06 15.56 1.16
C LEU A 200 -15.85 15.21 -0.30
N LEU A 201 -16.64 14.29 -0.87
CA LEU A 201 -16.39 13.75 -2.22
C LEU A 201 -16.44 14.85 -3.28
N ASN A 202 -17.49 15.70 -3.26
CA ASN A 202 -17.60 16.85 -4.16
C ASN A 202 -16.41 17.83 -4.04
N ARG A 203 -15.81 17.97 -2.85
CA ARG A 203 -14.62 18.81 -2.65
C ARG A 203 -13.40 18.16 -3.25
N VAL A 204 -13.17 16.86 -3.00
CA VAL A 204 -12.06 16.10 -3.58
C VAL A 204 -12.12 16.15 -5.11
N VAL A 205 -13.26 15.81 -5.71
CA VAL A 205 -13.46 15.84 -7.17
C VAL A 205 -13.15 17.23 -7.73
N ARG A 206 -13.70 18.29 -7.14
CA ARG A 206 -13.47 19.66 -7.61
C ARG A 206 -12.00 20.06 -7.55
N GLU A 207 -11.29 19.77 -6.45
CA GLU A 207 -9.87 20.15 -6.33
C GLU A 207 -8.97 19.29 -7.22
N ALA A 208 -9.29 18.00 -7.39
CA ALA A 208 -8.59 17.09 -8.30
C ALA A 208 -8.72 17.55 -9.77
N HIS A 209 -9.94 17.88 -10.21
CA HIS A 209 -10.22 18.29 -11.58
C HIS A 209 -9.52 19.61 -11.96
N LYS A 210 -9.35 20.55 -11.02
CA LYS A 210 -8.53 21.76 -11.23
C LYS A 210 -7.07 21.45 -11.60
N LYS A 211 -6.60 20.25 -11.27
CA LYS A 211 -5.23 19.77 -11.51
C LYS A 211 -5.17 18.65 -12.54
N ASN A 212 -6.27 18.38 -13.25
CA ASN A 212 -6.38 17.28 -14.21
C ASN A 212 -6.05 15.90 -13.59
N VAL A 213 -6.46 15.70 -12.33
CA VAL A 213 -6.37 14.43 -11.61
C VAL A 213 -7.73 13.73 -11.66
N LYS A 214 -7.72 12.44 -11.98
CA LYS A 214 -8.95 11.63 -12.00
C LYS A 214 -9.34 11.20 -10.60
N VAL A 215 -10.64 11.12 -10.31
CA VAL A 215 -11.16 10.59 -9.05
C VAL A 215 -12.07 9.40 -9.32
N LEU A 216 -11.69 8.25 -8.79
CA LEU A 216 -12.49 7.03 -8.84
C LEU A 216 -13.12 6.79 -7.46
N MET A 217 -14.39 6.40 -7.44
CA MET A 217 -14.99 5.83 -6.23
C MET A 217 -14.44 4.42 -6.05
N SER A 218 -13.77 4.16 -4.93
CA SER A 218 -13.37 2.81 -4.57
C SER A 218 -14.47 2.13 -3.74
N VAL A 219 -14.94 0.99 -4.23
CA VAL A 219 -16.03 0.22 -3.60
C VAL A 219 -15.50 -1.09 -3.07
N GLY A 220 -15.75 -1.36 -1.79
CA GLY A 220 -15.34 -2.59 -1.12
C GLY A 220 -14.34 -2.34 0.00
N GLY A 221 -13.12 -2.85 -0.18
CA GLY A 221 -12.10 -2.95 0.86
C GLY A 221 -12.34 -4.12 1.81
N TRP A 222 -11.42 -4.29 2.76
CA TRP A 222 -11.38 -5.42 3.68
C TRP A 222 -12.71 -5.74 4.35
N THR A 223 -13.35 -4.74 4.96
CA THR A 223 -14.65 -4.90 5.66
C THR A 223 -15.87 -4.58 4.79
N GLY A 224 -15.68 -4.05 3.58
CA GLY A 224 -16.78 -3.70 2.67
C GLY A 224 -17.11 -4.79 1.66
N SER A 225 -16.42 -5.93 1.72
CA SER A 225 -16.48 -6.99 0.71
C SER A 225 -17.54 -8.08 0.97
N GLN A 226 -18.31 -7.96 2.05
CA GLN A 226 -19.19 -9.03 2.53
C GLN A 226 -20.18 -9.55 1.48
N TYR A 227 -20.73 -8.65 0.66
CA TYR A 227 -21.87 -8.93 -0.22
C TYR A 227 -21.51 -9.07 -1.71
N PHE A 228 -20.23 -9.02 -2.10
CA PHE A 228 -19.86 -9.11 -3.51
C PHE A 228 -20.24 -10.45 -4.16
N SER A 229 -20.05 -11.59 -3.47
CA SER A 229 -20.41 -12.91 -4.01
C SER A 229 -21.90 -13.02 -4.39
N PRO A 230 -22.87 -12.79 -3.48
CA PRO A 230 -24.29 -12.86 -3.83
C PRO A 230 -24.73 -11.76 -4.81
N LEU A 231 -24.10 -10.59 -4.77
CA LEU A 231 -24.30 -9.51 -5.74
C LEU A 231 -23.91 -9.98 -7.16
N ALA A 232 -22.71 -10.52 -7.33
CA ALA A 232 -22.19 -10.93 -8.63
C ALA A 232 -22.95 -12.14 -9.19
N ALA A 233 -23.38 -13.05 -8.32
CA ALA A 233 -24.08 -14.27 -8.69
C ALA A 233 -25.47 -14.04 -9.31
N SER A 234 -26.14 -12.93 -9.00
CA SER A 234 -27.52 -12.69 -9.42
C SER A 234 -27.65 -11.53 -10.41
N LYS A 235 -28.48 -11.69 -11.45
CA LYS A 235 -28.80 -10.61 -12.40
C LYS A 235 -29.36 -9.37 -11.69
N HIS A 236 -30.19 -9.58 -10.66
CA HIS A 236 -30.75 -8.49 -9.86
C HIS A 236 -29.67 -7.76 -9.05
N GLY A 237 -28.77 -8.49 -8.38
CA GLY A 237 -27.68 -7.90 -7.61
C GLY A 237 -26.73 -7.09 -8.49
N ARG A 238 -26.28 -7.67 -9.60
CA ARG A 238 -25.44 -6.95 -10.58
C ARG A 238 -26.11 -5.68 -11.09
N LYS A 239 -27.37 -5.76 -11.53
CA LYS A 239 -28.11 -4.58 -12.00
C LYS A 239 -28.22 -3.51 -10.91
N THR A 240 -28.57 -3.90 -9.70
CA THR A 240 -28.78 -2.97 -8.57
C THR A 240 -27.48 -2.24 -8.22
N PHE A 241 -26.37 -2.98 -8.17
CA PHE A 241 -25.04 -2.41 -7.97
C PHE A 241 -24.65 -1.46 -9.11
N ILE A 242 -24.79 -1.89 -10.36
CA ILE A 242 -24.43 -1.09 -11.54
C ILE A 242 -25.25 0.20 -11.57
N ASP A 243 -26.57 0.14 -11.39
CA ASP A 243 -27.43 1.31 -11.37
C ASP A 243 -26.99 2.32 -10.28
N GLY A 244 -26.66 1.82 -9.08
CA GLY A 244 -26.15 2.63 -7.97
C GLY A 244 -24.78 3.25 -8.26
N ALA A 245 -23.86 2.48 -8.83
CA ALA A 245 -22.53 2.97 -9.20
C ALA A 245 -22.60 4.03 -10.30
N ILE A 246 -23.43 3.83 -11.32
CA ILE A 246 -23.69 4.83 -12.38
C ILE A 246 -24.32 6.10 -11.80
N LYS A 247 -25.21 5.97 -10.81
CA LYS A 247 -25.77 7.13 -10.11
C LYS A 247 -24.67 7.92 -9.38
N MET A 248 -23.80 7.26 -8.63
CA MET A 248 -22.68 7.91 -7.94
C MET A 248 -21.74 8.63 -8.91
N VAL A 249 -21.39 7.99 -10.03
CA VAL A 249 -20.55 8.59 -11.08
C VAL A 249 -21.15 9.90 -11.59
N LYS A 250 -22.47 9.93 -11.82
CA LYS A 250 -23.18 11.13 -12.29
C LYS A 250 -23.31 12.21 -11.22
N ASP A 251 -23.74 11.83 -10.02
CA ASP A 251 -24.03 12.76 -8.93
C ASP A 251 -22.78 13.51 -8.47
N TYR A 252 -21.63 12.83 -8.49
CA TYR A 252 -20.36 13.37 -8.01
C TYR A 252 -19.38 13.75 -9.12
N ASN A 253 -19.75 13.59 -10.39
CA ASN A 253 -18.87 13.81 -11.54
C ASN A 253 -17.54 13.05 -11.42
N LEU A 254 -17.63 11.74 -11.10
CA LEU A 254 -16.45 10.88 -10.96
C LEU A 254 -15.90 10.46 -12.32
N ASP A 255 -14.60 10.17 -12.36
CA ASP A 255 -13.92 9.70 -13.57
C ASP A 255 -13.94 8.18 -13.73
N GLY A 256 -14.54 7.46 -12.78
CA GLY A 256 -14.66 6.01 -12.85
C GLY A 256 -14.97 5.35 -11.51
N ILE A 257 -14.82 4.02 -11.52
CA ILE A 257 -15.10 3.15 -10.38
C ILE A 257 -13.88 2.22 -10.18
N ASP A 258 -13.39 2.17 -8.95
CA ASP A 258 -12.44 1.17 -8.49
C ASP A 258 -13.19 0.09 -7.70
N ILE A 259 -12.96 -1.19 -7.98
CA ILE A 259 -13.56 -2.30 -7.24
C ILE A 259 -12.47 -3.01 -6.45
N ASP A 260 -12.63 -3.01 -5.13
CA ASP A 260 -11.75 -3.68 -4.18
C ASP A 260 -12.52 -4.81 -3.49
N TRP A 261 -12.80 -5.89 -4.23
CA TRP A 261 -13.41 -7.10 -3.67
C TRP A 261 -12.30 -7.95 -3.08
N GLU A 262 -12.34 -8.14 -1.75
CA GLU A 262 -11.41 -8.96 -1.00
C GLU A 262 -12.04 -10.26 -0.44
N TYR A 263 -12.07 -11.38 -1.17
CA TYR A 263 -11.61 -11.59 -2.54
C TYR A 263 -12.56 -12.52 -3.33
N PRO A 264 -12.62 -12.43 -4.67
CA PRO A 264 -13.37 -13.40 -5.46
C PRO A 264 -12.82 -14.81 -5.25
N GLY A 265 -13.69 -15.74 -4.87
CA GLY A 265 -13.36 -17.17 -4.84
C GLY A 265 -12.52 -17.61 -3.63
N ARG A 266 -12.31 -16.74 -2.64
CA ARG A 266 -11.65 -17.11 -1.38
C ARG A 266 -12.06 -16.19 -0.25
N ILE A 267 -11.86 -16.65 0.98
CA ILE A 267 -12.10 -15.82 2.17
C ILE A 267 -11.08 -14.67 2.26
N GLY A 268 -11.59 -13.45 2.49
CA GLY A 268 -10.86 -12.28 2.97
C GLY A 268 -11.15 -12.08 4.45
N SER A 269 -11.95 -11.05 4.79
CA SER A 269 -12.48 -10.92 6.16
C SER A 269 -13.49 -12.03 6.49
N ALA A 270 -13.55 -12.41 7.77
CA ALA A 270 -14.17 -13.64 8.25
C ALA A 270 -15.68 -13.79 7.97
N CYS A 271 -16.38 -12.69 7.71
CA CYS A 271 -17.82 -12.70 7.44
C CYS A 271 -18.19 -12.54 5.97
N ASN A 272 -17.19 -12.54 5.07
CA ASN A 272 -17.44 -12.47 3.64
C ASN A 272 -18.17 -13.71 3.15
N VAL A 273 -19.20 -13.50 2.33
CA VAL A 273 -19.85 -14.58 1.58
C VAL A 273 -18.96 -14.92 0.40
N ILE A 274 -18.66 -16.20 0.21
CA ILE A 274 -17.80 -16.69 -0.87
C ILE A 274 -18.47 -17.82 -1.63
N ASP A 275 -18.18 -17.89 -2.93
CA ASP A 275 -18.39 -19.05 -3.78
C ASP A 275 -17.08 -19.30 -4.56
N GLU A 276 -16.23 -20.18 -3.98
CA GLU A 276 -14.92 -20.55 -4.53
C GLU A 276 -14.96 -20.98 -6.01
N LYS A 277 -16.10 -21.51 -6.48
CA LYS A 277 -16.23 -22.03 -7.84
C LYS A 277 -16.72 -20.98 -8.83
N ASN A 278 -17.59 -20.07 -8.40
CA ASN A 278 -18.32 -19.20 -9.32
C ASN A 278 -18.00 -17.72 -9.19
N ASP A 279 -17.44 -17.25 -8.06
CA ASP A 279 -17.21 -15.84 -7.79
C ASP A 279 -16.43 -15.14 -8.90
N THR A 280 -15.30 -15.70 -9.32
CA THR A 280 -14.45 -15.07 -10.35
C THR A 280 -15.12 -15.01 -11.73
N LYS A 281 -15.89 -16.04 -12.09
CA LYS A 281 -16.71 -16.02 -13.33
C LYS A 281 -17.83 -14.98 -13.25
N ASN A 282 -18.50 -14.91 -12.10
CA ASN A 282 -19.56 -13.95 -11.85
C ASN A 282 -19.00 -12.53 -11.81
N PHE A 283 -17.78 -12.35 -11.29
CA PHE A 283 -17.10 -11.07 -11.26
C PHE A 283 -16.80 -10.57 -12.67
N LEU A 284 -16.27 -11.43 -13.56
CA LEU A 284 -16.09 -11.07 -14.96
C LEU A 284 -17.42 -10.66 -15.63
N THR A 285 -18.52 -11.32 -15.29
CA THR A 285 -19.86 -10.98 -15.80
C THR A 285 -20.28 -9.60 -15.30
N LEU A 286 -20.09 -9.30 -14.02
CA LEU A 286 -20.34 -7.98 -13.44
C LEU A 286 -19.51 -6.89 -14.13
N LEU A 287 -18.22 -7.13 -14.39
CA LEU A 287 -17.34 -6.16 -15.03
C LEU A 287 -17.72 -5.89 -16.50
N LYS A 288 -18.17 -6.93 -17.23
CA LYS A 288 -18.71 -6.79 -18.59
C LYS A 288 -19.95 -5.91 -18.59
N GLU A 289 -20.93 -6.21 -17.74
CA GLU A 289 -22.16 -5.43 -17.62
C GLU A 289 -21.89 -3.98 -17.13
N LEU A 290 -20.94 -3.79 -16.21
CA LEU A 290 -20.54 -2.45 -15.73
C LEU A 290 -19.89 -1.63 -16.85
N ARG A 291 -18.98 -2.24 -17.62
CA ARG A 291 -18.34 -1.57 -18.77
C ARG A 291 -19.39 -1.16 -19.81
N GLU A 292 -20.33 -2.04 -20.12
CA GLU A 292 -21.44 -1.72 -21.04
C GLU A 292 -22.25 -0.52 -20.53
N ALA A 293 -22.66 -0.53 -19.26
CA ALA A 293 -23.44 0.55 -18.67
C ALA A 293 -22.68 1.90 -18.62
N LEU A 294 -21.37 1.89 -18.36
CA LEU A 294 -20.55 3.10 -18.43
C LEU A 294 -20.47 3.64 -19.85
N ASN A 295 -20.29 2.77 -20.85
CA ASN A 295 -20.19 3.16 -22.25
C ASN A 295 -21.49 3.77 -22.82
N GLU A 296 -22.65 3.50 -22.21
CA GLU A 296 -23.92 4.12 -22.56
C GLU A 296 -24.03 5.60 -22.10
N LEU A 297 -23.16 6.03 -21.17
CA LEU A 297 -23.12 7.42 -20.74
C LEU A 297 -22.47 8.33 -21.80
N PRO A 298 -22.87 9.62 -21.87
CA PRO A 298 -22.11 10.61 -22.62
C PRO A 298 -20.66 10.62 -22.14
N GLU A 299 -19.70 10.58 -23.08
CA GLU A 299 -18.27 10.48 -22.76
C GLU A 299 -17.88 9.22 -21.94
N GLY A 300 -18.75 8.21 -21.90
CA GLY A 300 -18.56 6.98 -21.12
C GLY A 300 -17.27 6.21 -21.44
N HIS A 301 -16.78 6.32 -22.67
CA HIS A 301 -15.50 5.77 -23.11
C HIS A 301 -14.28 6.37 -22.38
N LYS A 302 -14.45 7.51 -21.69
CA LYS A 302 -13.41 8.14 -20.85
C LYS A 302 -13.45 7.65 -19.40
N LEU A 303 -14.55 7.06 -18.97
CA LEU A 303 -14.74 6.58 -17.59
C LEU A 303 -13.94 5.30 -17.37
N GLU A 304 -13.26 5.25 -16.23
CA GLU A 304 -12.37 4.15 -15.89
C GLU A 304 -13.03 3.09 -15.01
N ILE A 305 -12.60 1.84 -15.21
CA ILE A 305 -12.79 0.77 -14.23
C ILE A 305 -11.40 0.32 -13.81
N SER A 306 -11.12 0.36 -12.50
CA SER A 306 -9.92 -0.23 -11.93
C SER A 306 -10.27 -1.30 -10.90
N LEU A 307 -9.32 -2.20 -10.63
CA LEU A 307 -9.48 -3.25 -9.63
C LEU A 307 -8.30 -3.20 -8.66
N ALA A 308 -8.54 -3.12 -7.36
CA ALA A 308 -7.53 -3.53 -6.38
C ALA A 308 -7.48 -5.07 -6.36
N THR A 309 -6.28 -5.63 -6.48
CA THR A 309 -6.12 -7.08 -6.61
C THR A 309 -5.02 -7.62 -5.72
N ARG A 310 -5.07 -8.91 -5.45
CA ARG A 310 -3.99 -9.63 -4.75
C ARG A 310 -2.70 -9.60 -5.57
N ILE A 311 -1.59 -9.92 -4.91
CA ILE A 311 -0.28 -10.07 -5.55
C ILE A 311 -0.24 -11.15 -6.64
N VAL A 312 -1.21 -12.08 -6.64
CA VAL A 312 -1.39 -13.12 -7.65
C VAL A 312 -2.69 -12.92 -8.44
N PRO A 313 -2.82 -13.48 -9.65
CA PRO A 313 -4.08 -13.51 -10.40
C PRO A 313 -5.24 -14.09 -9.59
N PHE A 314 -6.47 -13.86 -10.07
CA PHE A 314 -7.70 -14.28 -9.40
C PHE A 314 -7.72 -15.78 -9.07
N ASP A 315 -8.35 -16.12 -7.96
CA ASP A 315 -8.63 -17.51 -7.59
C ASP A 315 -9.78 -18.05 -8.46
N GLY A 316 -9.50 -19.10 -9.23
CA GLY A 316 -10.50 -19.85 -9.99
C GLY A 316 -10.87 -21.16 -9.30
N PRO A 317 -11.83 -21.92 -9.87
CA PRO A 317 -12.29 -23.19 -9.30
C PRO A 317 -11.17 -24.24 -9.16
N ASP A 318 -10.10 -24.13 -9.96
CA ASP A 318 -8.96 -25.05 -9.98
C ASP A 318 -7.67 -24.40 -9.44
N GLY A 319 -7.79 -23.30 -8.70
CA GLY A 319 -6.69 -22.51 -8.16
C GLY A 319 -6.42 -21.23 -8.94
N ILE A 320 -5.23 -20.63 -8.77
CA ILE A 320 -4.87 -19.34 -9.37
C ILE A 320 -4.99 -19.39 -10.90
N MET A 321 -5.79 -18.49 -11.46
CA MET A 321 -6.04 -18.40 -12.90
C MET A 321 -4.75 -18.17 -13.69
N LYS A 322 -4.65 -18.84 -14.84
CA LYS A 322 -3.54 -18.73 -15.79
C LYS A 322 -3.87 -17.88 -17.02
N ASP A 323 -5.13 -17.52 -17.19
CA ASP A 323 -5.61 -16.64 -18.25
C ASP A 323 -6.67 -15.71 -17.67
N VAL A 324 -6.35 -14.42 -17.66
CA VAL A 324 -7.23 -13.32 -17.21
C VAL A 324 -7.40 -12.28 -18.32
N THR A 325 -7.11 -12.64 -19.58
CA THR A 325 -7.18 -11.73 -20.74
C THR A 325 -8.56 -11.11 -20.92
N GLU A 326 -9.63 -11.84 -20.58
CA GLU A 326 -11.00 -11.33 -20.63
C GLU A 326 -11.28 -10.21 -19.62
N PHE A 327 -10.60 -10.21 -18.46
CA PHE A 327 -10.69 -9.11 -17.49
C PHE A 327 -10.00 -7.86 -18.03
N ALA A 328 -8.80 -8.02 -18.61
CA ALA A 328 -8.03 -6.91 -19.18
C ALA A 328 -8.77 -6.15 -20.30
N LYS A 329 -9.69 -6.81 -21.01
CA LYS A 329 -10.51 -6.19 -22.06
C LYS A 329 -11.59 -5.24 -21.53
N VAL A 330 -12.00 -5.36 -20.26
CA VAL A 330 -13.14 -4.62 -19.71
C VAL A 330 -12.75 -3.61 -18.64
N VAL A 331 -11.53 -3.69 -18.12
CA VAL A 331 -10.97 -2.73 -17.14
C VAL A 331 -9.86 -1.89 -17.76
N ASN A 332 -9.63 -0.71 -17.19
CA ASN A 332 -8.56 0.19 -17.63
C ASN A 332 -7.20 -0.24 -17.09
N HIS A 333 -7.18 -0.66 -15.82
CA HIS A 333 -5.97 -1.09 -15.12
C HIS A 333 -6.30 -1.88 -13.84
N ILE A 334 -5.31 -2.58 -13.30
CA ILE A 334 -5.34 -3.19 -11.96
C ILE A 334 -4.32 -2.52 -11.04
N ASN A 335 -4.62 -2.50 -9.76
CA ASN A 335 -3.82 -1.97 -8.66
C ASN A 335 -3.43 -3.14 -7.76
N VAL A 336 -2.28 -3.76 -8.07
CA VAL A 336 -1.82 -4.98 -7.40
C VAL A 336 -1.31 -4.64 -6.00
N MET A 337 -1.97 -5.13 -4.95
CA MET A 337 -1.59 -4.92 -3.55
C MET A 337 -0.37 -5.78 -3.20
N ALA A 338 0.81 -5.29 -3.55
CA ALA A 338 2.10 -5.97 -3.32
C ALA A 338 2.71 -5.66 -1.94
N TYR A 339 1.84 -5.65 -0.93
CA TYR A 339 2.13 -5.44 0.48
C TYR A 339 1.25 -6.38 1.33
N ASP A 340 1.43 -6.37 2.65
CA ASP A 340 0.79 -7.33 3.56
C ASP A 340 1.15 -8.79 3.20
N ILE A 341 2.38 -8.99 2.73
CA ILE A 341 2.88 -10.32 2.37
C ILE A 341 3.23 -11.11 3.63
N ASN A 342 3.84 -10.45 4.61
CA ASN A 342 4.14 -11.04 5.92
C ASN A 342 3.54 -10.22 7.06
N GLY A 343 3.12 -10.92 8.10
CA GLY A 343 2.50 -10.34 9.28
C GLY A 343 2.33 -11.39 10.38
N SER A 344 1.37 -11.18 11.28
CA SER A 344 1.12 -12.08 12.41
C SER A 344 0.65 -13.47 11.99
N TRP A 345 0.11 -13.59 10.78
CA TRP A 345 -0.27 -14.83 10.11
C TRP A 345 0.93 -15.65 9.59
N SER A 346 2.12 -15.05 9.41
CA SER A 346 3.33 -15.74 8.92
C SER A 346 3.93 -16.67 9.97
N THR A 347 4.78 -17.62 9.60
CA THR A 347 5.47 -18.51 10.57
C THR A 347 6.69 -17.87 11.23
N VAL A 348 7.35 -16.96 10.53
CA VAL A 348 8.49 -16.16 10.98
C VAL A 348 8.27 -14.69 10.59
N THR A 349 9.02 -13.78 11.20
CA THR A 349 9.10 -12.39 10.75
C THR A 349 9.58 -12.31 9.30
N GLY A 350 9.17 -11.28 8.57
CA GLY A 350 9.49 -11.15 7.15
C GLY A 350 9.08 -9.79 6.60
N ALA A 351 9.41 -9.55 5.34
CA ALA A 351 9.17 -8.28 4.68
C ALA A 351 7.65 -8.03 4.49
N ASN A 352 7.17 -6.84 4.82
CA ASN A 352 5.78 -6.44 4.55
C ASN A 352 5.51 -6.43 3.03
N ALA A 353 6.41 -5.80 2.27
CA ALA A 353 6.28 -5.59 0.83
C ALA A 353 7.59 -5.90 0.11
N PRO A 354 8.01 -7.17 0.04
CA PRO A 354 9.29 -7.55 -0.56
C PRO A 354 9.32 -7.20 -2.06
N LEU A 355 10.38 -6.55 -2.54
CA LEU A 355 10.61 -6.37 -3.97
C LEU A 355 10.83 -7.73 -4.66
N SER A 356 11.69 -8.54 -4.06
CA SER A 356 12.17 -9.84 -4.57
C SER A 356 12.32 -10.86 -3.44
N GLY A 357 12.74 -12.07 -3.79
CA GLY A 357 13.08 -13.12 -2.82
C GLY A 357 12.77 -14.51 -3.34
N SER A 358 13.15 -15.51 -2.56
CA SER A 358 12.91 -16.93 -2.85
C SER A 358 11.42 -17.32 -2.86
N ASN A 359 10.60 -16.64 -2.06
CA ASN A 359 9.15 -16.74 -2.15
C ASN A 359 8.64 -15.99 -3.39
N PRO A 360 7.79 -16.58 -4.26
CA PRO A 360 7.26 -15.88 -5.44
C PRO A 360 6.29 -14.74 -5.11
N LEU A 361 5.75 -14.67 -3.88
CA LEU A 361 4.86 -13.59 -3.42
C LEU A 361 5.67 -12.31 -3.14
N THR A 362 6.19 -11.70 -4.19
CA THR A 362 7.02 -10.48 -4.15
C THR A 362 6.54 -9.49 -5.19
N TYR A 363 6.88 -8.22 -5.07
CA TYR A 363 6.52 -7.17 -6.02
C TYR A 363 6.89 -7.56 -7.46
N MET A 364 8.10 -8.10 -7.65
CA MET A 364 8.55 -8.58 -8.96
C MET A 364 7.78 -9.83 -9.42
N GLY A 365 7.64 -10.82 -8.53
CA GLY A 365 6.95 -12.08 -8.82
C GLY A 365 5.47 -11.89 -9.14
N GLY A 366 4.78 -11.01 -8.40
CA GLY A 366 3.38 -10.69 -8.62
C GLY A 366 3.14 -9.96 -9.94
N ALA A 367 3.95 -8.96 -10.26
CA ALA A 367 3.88 -8.30 -11.56
C ALA A 367 4.05 -9.31 -12.70
N GLN A 368 5.03 -10.21 -12.59
CA GLN A 368 5.27 -11.24 -13.60
C GLN A 368 4.11 -12.24 -13.67
N ALA A 369 3.53 -12.64 -12.55
CA ALA A 369 2.38 -13.56 -12.53
C ALA A 369 1.15 -12.99 -13.24
N TRP A 370 0.87 -11.68 -13.08
CA TRP A 370 -0.22 -11.01 -13.81
C TRP A 370 0.06 -10.87 -15.30
N ILE A 371 1.31 -10.56 -15.69
CA ILE A 371 1.73 -10.52 -17.10
C ILE A 371 1.61 -11.91 -17.74
N ASP A 372 2.11 -12.95 -17.08
CA ASP A 372 2.09 -14.33 -17.58
C ASP A 372 0.65 -14.85 -17.72
N ALA A 373 -0.27 -14.33 -16.89
CA ALA A 373 -1.71 -14.62 -17.00
C ALA A 373 -2.43 -13.78 -18.08
N GLY A 374 -1.72 -12.93 -18.81
CA GLY A 374 -2.22 -12.21 -19.97
C GLY A 374 -2.76 -10.80 -19.71
N PHE A 375 -2.49 -10.20 -18.54
CA PHE A 375 -2.73 -8.76 -18.37
C PHE A 375 -1.62 -7.95 -19.08
N PRO A 376 -1.97 -6.96 -19.92
CA PRO A 376 -0.98 -6.05 -20.51
C PRO A 376 -0.19 -5.31 -19.44
N ALA A 377 1.13 -5.24 -19.59
CA ALA A 377 2.02 -4.61 -18.62
C ALA A 377 1.60 -3.16 -18.29
N GLU A 378 1.25 -2.39 -19.30
CA GLU A 378 0.80 -0.99 -19.18
C GLU A 378 -0.55 -0.80 -18.47
N GLN A 379 -1.28 -1.89 -18.20
CA GLN A 379 -2.50 -1.91 -17.38
C GLN A 379 -2.25 -2.38 -15.94
N ILE A 380 -1.01 -2.71 -15.56
CA ILE A 380 -0.67 -3.17 -14.21
C ILE A 380 0.00 -2.02 -13.44
N ASN A 381 -0.66 -1.54 -12.39
CA ASN A 381 -0.04 -0.65 -11.40
C ASN A 381 0.34 -1.47 -10.18
N MET A 382 1.57 -1.30 -9.72
CA MET A 382 2.07 -2.05 -8.57
C MET A 382 1.97 -1.21 -7.30
N GLY A 383 1.35 -1.79 -6.27
CA GLY A 383 1.03 -1.15 -5.00
C GLY A 383 2.19 -1.11 -4.03
N VAL A 384 2.35 0.01 -3.32
CA VAL A 384 3.32 0.18 -2.23
C VAL A 384 2.64 0.65 -0.94
N PRO A 385 3.09 0.17 0.23
CA PRO A 385 2.56 0.62 1.50
C PRO A 385 3.31 1.87 1.98
N PHE A 386 2.59 2.84 2.53
CA PHE A 386 3.17 3.96 3.31
C PHE A 386 3.17 3.65 4.80
N TYR A 387 3.27 2.36 5.11
CA TYR A 387 3.30 1.82 6.46
C TYR A 387 4.15 0.55 6.53
N GLY A 388 4.57 0.21 7.73
CA GLY A 388 5.17 -1.07 8.09
C GLY A 388 4.25 -1.93 8.93
N ARG A 389 4.63 -3.20 9.06
CA ARG A 389 4.02 -4.16 9.98
C ARG A 389 5.01 -4.59 11.05
N SER A 390 4.52 -4.68 12.28
CA SER A 390 5.34 -5.03 13.44
C SER A 390 4.95 -6.34 14.10
N LEU A 391 5.95 -7.00 14.66
CA LEU A 391 5.88 -8.27 15.39
C LEU A 391 6.83 -8.22 16.58
N VAL A 392 6.70 -9.16 17.53
CA VAL A 392 7.63 -9.29 18.66
C VAL A 392 8.48 -10.54 18.44
N ALA A 393 9.73 -10.36 18.05
CA ALA A 393 10.64 -11.47 17.82
C ALA A 393 10.96 -12.20 19.14
N GLU A 394 11.13 -13.52 19.08
CA GLU A 394 11.57 -14.30 20.25
C GLU A 394 13.08 -14.12 20.52
N ASN A 395 13.84 -13.82 19.46
CA ASN A 395 15.29 -13.73 19.50
C ASN A 395 15.79 -12.28 19.38
N ASP A 396 17.02 -12.06 19.84
CA ASP A 396 17.74 -10.83 19.59
C ASP A 396 18.22 -10.74 18.14
N MET A 397 17.48 -10.00 17.31
CA MET A 397 17.79 -9.91 15.88
C MET A 397 19.06 -9.07 15.59
N THR A 398 19.60 -8.34 16.57
CA THR A 398 20.92 -7.67 16.41
C THR A 398 22.07 -8.68 16.36
N ARG A 399 21.85 -9.89 16.89
CA ARG A 399 22.86 -10.96 16.90
C ARG A 399 22.77 -11.86 15.67
N THR A 400 21.56 -12.12 15.20
CA THR A 400 21.33 -13.01 14.04
C THR A 400 21.47 -12.27 12.72
N GLN A 401 21.17 -10.97 12.68
CA GLN A 401 21.10 -10.15 11.47
C GLN A 401 20.20 -10.73 10.37
N SER A 402 19.24 -11.57 10.76
CA SER A 402 18.28 -12.20 9.85
C SER A 402 16.90 -11.61 10.06
N MET A 403 16.26 -11.17 8.97
CA MET A 403 14.85 -10.74 9.00
C MET A 403 13.92 -11.91 9.35
N ALA A 404 14.27 -13.15 9.00
CA ALA A 404 13.51 -14.34 9.36
C ALA A 404 13.84 -14.78 10.78
N SER A 405 12.92 -14.58 11.71
CA SER A 405 13.01 -14.98 13.12
C SER A 405 11.65 -15.50 13.62
N PRO A 406 11.62 -16.49 14.52
CA PRO A 406 10.44 -16.79 15.32
C PRO A 406 9.94 -15.54 16.07
N PHE A 407 8.63 -15.47 16.28
CA PHE A 407 7.96 -14.36 16.94
C PHE A 407 6.78 -14.83 17.79
N VAL A 408 6.46 -14.04 18.82
CA VAL A 408 5.31 -14.28 19.69
C VAL A 408 4.01 -14.10 18.91
N LYS A 409 3.12 -15.10 18.93
CA LYS A 409 1.81 -15.11 18.25
C LYS A 409 0.78 -14.17 18.88
N LYS A 410 1.14 -12.90 18.99
CA LYS A 410 0.31 -11.80 19.45
C LYS A 410 0.74 -10.54 18.69
N VAL A 411 -0.23 -9.85 18.09
CA VAL A 411 0.04 -8.58 17.41
C VAL A 411 0.45 -7.53 18.46
N PRO A 412 1.64 -6.91 18.36
CA PRO A 412 2.01 -5.82 19.25
C PRO A 412 1.21 -4.55 18.94
N ILE A 413 1.26 -3.58 19.85
CA ILE A 413 0.93 -2.20 19.51
C ILE A 413 1.88 -1.73 18.40
N GLY A 414 1.31 -1.16 17.34
CA GLY A 414 2.01 -0.45 16.30
C GLY A 414 2.44 0.95 16.76
N ASP A 415 2.20 1.94 15.91
CA ASP A 415 2.49 3.33 16.23
C ASP A 415 1.49 3.95 17.25
N ASN A 416 1.69 5.22 17.60
CA ASN A 416 0.83 5.96 18.53
C ASN A 416 -0.62 6.17 18.05
N ASN A 417 -0.94 5.82 16.80
CA ASN A 417 -2.30 5.82 16.26
C ASN A 417 -2.88 4.41 16.11
N ASP A 418 -2.13 3.35 16.43
CA ASP A 418 -2.62 1.97 16.40
C ASP A 418 -3.49 1.69 17.64
N GLY A 419 -4.71 2.23 17.60
CA GLY A 419 -5.73 1.96 18.61
C GLY A 419 -6.33 0.56 18.45
N LEU A 420 -6.93 0.04 19.54
CA LEU A 420 -7.74 -1.17 19.45
C LEU A 420 -8.89 -0.95 18.47
N TRP A 421 -8.98 -1.84 17.49
CA TRP A 421 -10.06 -1.84 16.51
C TRP A 421 -10.66 -3.24 16.41
N THR A 422 -11.97 -3.29 16.20
CA THR A 422 -12.72 -4.53 16.06
C THR A 422 -13.15 -4.67 14.62
N ASP A 423 -12.65 -5.70 13.94
CA ASP A 423 -13.21 -6.10 12.64
C ASP A 423 -14.70 -6.44 12.85
N PRO A 424 -15.64 -5.78 12.16
CA PRO A 424 -17.07 -6.09 12.24
C PRO A 424 -17.38 -7.58 12.01
N CYS A 425 -16.53 -8.28 11.25
CA CYS A 425 -16.63 -9.70 11.00
C CYS A 425 -16.04 -10.58 12.12
N GLU A 426 -14.93 -10.17 12.77
CA GLU A 426 -14.20 -11.02 13.73
C GLU A 426 -14.63 -10.80 15.20
N LYS A 427 -15.25 -9.65 15.50
CA LYS A 427 -15.83 -9.30 16.82
C LYS A 427 -14.85 -9.27 18.00
N THR A 428 -13.56 -9.49 17.78
CA THR A 428 -12.49 -9.32 18.78
C THR A 428 -11.66 -8.09 18.46
N ALA A 429 -11.58 -7.17 19.43
CA ALA A 429 -10.71 -6.01 19.32
C ALA A 429 -9.23 -6.44 19.34
N SER A 430 -8.44 -5.94 18.40
CA SER A 430 -7.00 -6.18 18.33
C SER A 430 -6.25 -4.95 17.86
N TYR A 431 -4.94 -4.92 18.12
CA TYR A 431 -4.02 -3.98 17.48
C TYR A 431 -3.70 -4.47 16.08
N SER A 432 -3.45 -3.55 15.16
CA SER A 432 -3.06 -3.90 13.79
C SER A 432 -1.56 -4.21 13.67
N GLY A 433 -0.75 -3.70 14.60
CA GLY A 433 0.71 -3.73 14.54
C GLY A 433 1.26 -2.81 13.46
N VAL A 434 0.45 -1.91 12.90
CA VAL A 434 0.82 -1.01 11.80
C VAL A 434 1.65 0.16 12.32
N TRP A 435 2.70 0.48 11.56
CA TRP A 435 3.52 1.68 11.74
C TRP A 435 3.44 2.55 10.50
N LYS A 436 2.66 3.63 10.52
CA LYS A 436 2.64 4.61 9.42
C LYS A 436 4.03 5.23 9.27
N PHE A 437 4.47 5.48 8.04
CA PHE A 437 5.80 6.02 7.78
C PHE A 437 6.04 7.36 8.49
N LYS A 438 5.06 8.27 8.45
CA LYS A 438 5.13 9.53 9.19
C LYS A 438 5.32 9.34 10.69
N ASN A 439 4.76 8.28 11.27
CA ASN A 439 4.86 8.03 12.71
C ASN A 439 6.21 7.43 13.08
N LEU A 440 6.86 6.70 12.16
CA LEU A 440 8.28 6.32 12.32
C LEU A 440 9.17 7.59 12.41
N ARG A 441 8.85 8.63 11.65
CA ARG A 441 9.53 9.94 11.68
C ARG A 441 9.20 10.73 12.96
N GLU A 442 7.91 11.00 13.19
CA GLU A 442 7.42 11.85 14.28
C GLU A 442 7.78 11.31 15.67
N GLN A 443 7.80 9.98 15.85
CA GLN A 443 8.20 9.35 17.11
C GLN A 443 9.72 9.14 17.23
N GLY A 444 10.51 9.63 16.26
CA GLY A 444 11.96 9.56 16.27
C GLY A 444 12.52 8.15 16.15
N VAL A 445 11.77 7.21 15.58
CA VAL A 445 12.28 5.85 15.30
C VAL A 445 13.34 5.91 14.20
N VAL A 446 13.09 6.72 13.17
CA VAL A 446 14.03 7.00 12.07
C VAL A 446 14.20 8.51 11.87
N ASP A 447 15.44 8.99 11.76
CA ASP A 447 15.75 10.39 11.48
C ASP A 447 15.59 10.75 10.00
N GLU A 448 15.55 12.03 9.65
CA GLU A 448 15.35 12.52 8.26
C GLU A 448 16.32 11.89 7.23
N GLN A 449 17.50 11.42 7.64
CA GLN A 449 18.47 10.76 6.76
C GLN A 449 18.17 9.26 6.56
N GLY A 450 17.19 8.72 7.26
CA GLY A 450 16.78 7.31 7.22
C GLY A 450 17.50 6.43 8.24
N ASN A 451 18.28 7.00 9.17
CA ASN A 451 18.97 6.22 10.19
C ASN A 451 18.04 5.96 11.37
N ALA A 452 18.13 4.76 11.95
CA ALA A 452 17.43 4.47 13.20
C ALA A 452 18.05 5.25 14.37
N ARG A 453 17.21 5.74 15.28
CA ARG A 453 17.67 6.28 16.57
C ARG A 453 17.62 5.22 17.65
N ALA A 454 18.61 5.21 18.53
CA ALA A 454 18.65 4.30 19.66
C ALA A 454 17.34 4.36 20.49
N PRO A 455 16.80 3.22 20.94
CA PRO A 455 17.41 1.88 20.87
C PRO A 455 17.17 1.12 19.56
N TRP A 456 16.46 1.71 18.58
CA TRP A 456 16.18 1.03 17.32
C TRP A 456 17.44 0.84 16.47
N VAL A 457 17.49 -0.30 15.79
CA VAL A 457 18.54 -0.66 14.82
C VAL A 457 17.87 -0.88 13.47
N ARG A 458 18.29 -0.13 12.44
CA ARG A 458 17.86 -0.33 11.05
C ARG A 458 18.82 -1.30 10.36
N THR A 459 18.25 -2.25 9.64
CA THR A 459 18.95 -3.14 8.72
C THR A 459 18.22 -3.13 7.37
N PHE A 460 18.93 -3.39 6.28
CA PHE A 460 18.36 -3.54 4.95
C PHE A 460 18.57 -4.96 4.45
N ASP A 461 17.49 -5.69 4.22
CA ASP A 461 17.57 -7.05 3.72
C ASP A 461 17.81 -7.06 2.21
N GLN A 462 18.93 -7.66 1.79
CA GLN A 462 19.38 -7.63 0.40
C GLN A 462 18.59 -8.60 -0.50
N GLU A 463 17.98 -9.65 0.06
CA GLU A 463 17.17 -10.58 -0.73
C GLU A 463 15.82 -9.95 -1.12
N SER A 464 15.15 -9.31 -0.15
CA SER A 464 13.86 -8.65 -0.35
C SER A 464 13.93 -7.20 -0.77
N HIS A 465 15.10 -6.57 -0.68
CA HIS A 465 15.32 -5.14 -0.86
C HIS A 465 14.35 -4.29 -0.01
N THR A 466 14.19 -4.68 1.24
CA THR A 466 13.25 -4.06 2.18
C THR A 466 13.97 -3.69 3.48
N PRO A 467 13.81 -2.45 3.99
CA PRO A 467 14.33 -2.08 5.29
C PRO A 467 13.51 -2.73 6.41
N TRP A 468 14.18 -2.96 7.54
CA TRP A 468 13.52 -3.32 8.78
C TRP A 468 14.21 -2.70 9.98
N LEU A 469 13.43 -2.53 11.04
CA LEU A 469 13.85 -1.97 12.32
C LEU A 469 13.69 -3.03 13.40
N PHE A 470 14.60 -3.02 14.36
CA PHE A 470 14.49 -3.85 15.55
C PHE A 470 14.88 -3.10 16.80
N ASN A 471 14.04 -3.20 17.82
CA ASN A 471 14.31 -2.66 19.15
C ASN A 471 14.77 -3.82 20.06
N PRO A 472 16.03 -3.85 20.50
CA PRO A 472 16.56 -4.95 21.33
C PRO A 472 15.95 -4.98 22.73
N GLU A 473 15.43 -3.87 23.23
CA GLU A 473 14.82 -3.76 24.56
C GLU A 473 13.39 -4.34 24.57
N THR A 474 12.59 -4.05 23.55
CA THR A 474 11.20 -4.52 23.45
C THR A 474 11.02 -5.78 22.60
N ARG A 475 12.08 -6.18 21.87
CA ARG A 475 12.05 -7.21 20.82
C ARG A 475 11.12 -6.89 19.66
N GLN A 476 10.65 -5.65 19.52
CA GLN A 476 9.78 -5.28 18.42
C GLN A 476 10.57 -5.22 17.11
N PHE A 477 10.06 -5.94 16.12
CA PHE A 477 10.48 -5.93 14.73
C PHE A 477 9.49 -5.09 13.92
N ILE A 478 9.95 -4.30 12.95
CA ILE A 478 9.11 -3.58 12.00
C ILE A 478 9.70 -3.77 10.60
N SER A 479 8.93 -4.29 9.64
CA SER A 479 9.27 -4.20 8.21
C SER A 479 8.38 -3.15 7.54
N TYR A 480 8.99 -2.27 6.75
CA TYR A 480 8.36 -1.10 6.14
C TYR A 480 9.01 -0.78 4.78
N ASP A 481 8.49 0.22 4.08
CA ASP A 481 9.14 0.81 2.92
C ASP A 481 9.70 2.20 3.25
N ASP A 482 10.85 2.53 2.66
CA ASP A 482 11.46 3.86 2.72
C ASP A 482 11.86 4.34 1.32
N ARG A 483 12.57 5.47 1.25
CA ARG A 483 13.01 6.04 -0.02
C ARG A 483 13.85 5.07 -0.86
N GLU A 484 14.70 4.27 -0.22
CA GLU A 484 15.61 3.34 -0.89
C GLU A 484 14.81 2.18 -1.52
N SER A 485 13.96 1.52 -0.74
CA SER A 485 13.15 0.40 -1.26
C SER A 485 12.11 0.85 -2.29
N LEU A 486 11.49 2.02 -2.10
CA LEU A 486 10.54 2.57 -3.08
C LEU A 486 11.21 2.95 -4.39
N GLN A 487 12.44 3.49 -4.36
CA GLN A 487 13.16 3.80 -5.60
C GLN A 487 13.41 2.53 -6.41
N LEU A 488 13.82 1.43 -5.77
CA LEU A 488 14.03 0.15 -6.44
C LEU A 488 12.74 -0.41 -7.07
N LYS A 489 11.60 -0.24 -6.39
CA LYS A 489 10.27 -0.61 -6.92
C LYS A 489 9.85 0.27 -8.10
N VAL A 490 10.10 1.56 -8.04
CA VAL A 490 9.88 2.50 -9.16
C VAL A 490 10.74 2.11 -10.36
N ASP A 491 12.02 1.81 -10.16
CA ASP A 491 12.91 1.40 -11.24
C ASP A 491 12.43 0.09 -11.89
N TYR A 492 11.92 -0.84 -11.10
CA TYR A 492 11.32 -2.06 -11.63
C TYR A 492 10.10 -1.78 -12.52
N VAL A 493 9.19 -0.91 -12.07
CA VAL A 493 8.01 -0.48 -12.85
C VAL A 493 8.42 0.09 -14.20
N LYS A 494 9.46 0.93 -14.23
CA LYS A 494 9.98 1.53 -15.47
C LYS A 494 10.59 0.46 -16.39
N ARG A 495 11.48 -0.38 -15.87
CA ARG A 495 12.14 -1.47 -16.62
C ARG A 495 11.17 -2.49 -17.22
N LYS A 496 10.07 -2.79 -16.52
CA LYS A 496 9.03 -3.72 -16.98
C LYS A 496 7.91 -3.05 -17.78
N HIS A 497 8.02 -1.74 -18.02
CA HIS A 497 7.03 -0.94 -18.71
C HIS A 497 5.62 -1.03 -18.11
N LEU A 498 5.52 -1.26 -16.79
CA LEU A 498 4.22 -1.41 -16.10
C LEU A 498 3.43 -0.10 -16.10
N GLY A 499 2.11 -0.14 -15.93
CA GLY A 499 1.21 1.03 -15.97
C GLY A 499 1.60 2.16 -15.02
N GLY A 500 2.19 1.83 -13.86
CA GLY A 500 2.56 2.81 -12.86
C GLY A 500 2.67 2.23 -11.46
N VAL A 501 2.43 3.09 -10.47
CA VAL A 501 2.41 2.75 -9.05
C VAL A 501 1.09 3.16 -8.42
N MET A 502 0.70 2.40 -7.41
CA MET A 502 -0.40 2.73 -6.50
C MET A 502 0.14 2.78 -5.06
N LEU A 503 -0.41 3.63 -4.19
CA LEU A 503 -0.02 3.70 -2.78
C LEU A 503 -1.21 3.55 -1.83
N TRP A 504 -0.97 2.85 -0.72
CA TRP A 504 -1.88 2.76 0.43
C TRP A 504 -1.16 3.22 1.72
N ALA A 505 -1.62 4.25 2.45
CA ALA A 505 -2.53 5.30 2.00
C ALA A 505 -1.90 6.68 2.21
N LEU A 506 -2.39 7.67 1.45
CA LEU A 506 -1.72 8.96 1.28
C LEU A 506 -1.44 9.70 2.59
N ASN A 507 -2.34 9.59 3.56
CA ASN A 507 -2.25 10.26 4.86
C ASN A 507 -1.20 9.65 5.83
N GLN A 508 -0.52 8.57 5.40
CA GLN A 508 0.49 7.85 6.18
C GLN A 508 1.92 8.31 5.85
N ASP A 509 2.09 9.09 4.79
CA ASP A 509 3.35 9.77 4.47
C ASP A 509 3.58 10.99 5.37
N THR A 510 4.81 11.49 5.39
CA THR A 510 5.17 12.73 6.08
C THR A 510 4.42 13.94 5.51
N THR A 511 4.37 15.04 6.26
CA THR A 511 3.69 16.27 5.84
C THR A 511 4.28 16.91 4.58
N ASP A 512 5.54 16.61 4.26
CA ASP A 512 6.25 17.04 3.05
C ASP A 512 6.24 15.97 1.93
N PHE A 513 5.51 14.87 2.12
CA PHE A 513 5.29 13.82 1.11
C PHE A 513 6.55 13.08 0.68
N GLU A 514 7.39 12.71 1.64
CA GLU A 514 8.72 12.13 1.42
C GLU A 514 8.69 10.88 0.54
N LEU A 515 7.75 9.95 0.79
CA LEU A 515 7.64 8.71 0.01
C LEU A 515 6.95 8.94 -1.35
N LEU A 516 5.91 9.76 -1.39
CA LEU A 516 5.22 10.12 -2.63
C LEU A 516 6.14 10.84 -3.63
N GLU A 517 7.08 11.63 -3.15
CA GLU A 517 8.12 12.24 -3.99
C GLU A 517 8.95 11.21 -4.75
N VAL A 518 9.30 10.09 -4.10
CA VAL A 518 10.02 9.00 -4.76
C VAL A 518 9.15 8.36 -5.85
N LEU A 519 7.85 8.17 -5.58
CA LEU A 519 6.92 7.61 -6.55
C LEU A 519 6.76 8.47 -7.81
N GLN A 520 6.97 9.79 -7.75
CA GLN A 520 6.98 10.65 -8.94
C GLN A 520 8.05 10.28 -9.96
N ASN A 521 9.11 9.60 -9.54
CA ASN A 521 10.20 9.20 -10.44
C ASN A 521 9.73 8.21 -11.51
N VAL A 522 8.58 7.54 -11.33
CA VAL A 522 7.96 6.70 -12.36
C VAL A 522 7.56 7.51 -13.60
N ARG A 523 7.17 8.78 -13.42
CA ARG A 523 6.71 9.69 -14.48
C ARG A 523 7.85 10.48 -15.13
N LYS A 524 9.04 10.48 -14.53
CA LYS A 524 10.22 11.14 -15.11
C LYS A 524 10.80 10.26 -16.21
N ASN A 525 11.22 10.86 -17.32
CA ASN A 525 11.96 10.14 -18.36
C ASN A 525 13.21 9.50 -17.77
N GLU A 526 13.61 8.34 -18.29
CA GLU A 526 14.94 7.78 -18.02
C GLU A 526 15.95 8.77 -18.63
N SER A 527 16.82 9.33 -17.79
CA SER A 527 17.89 10.25 -18.18
C SER A 527 19.05 9.52 -18.82
#